data_AF-A0A966Q075-F1
#
_entry.id   AF-A0A966Q075-F1
#
_cell.length_a   1.000
_cell.length_b   1.000
_cell.length_c   1.000
_cell.angle_alpha   90.00
_cell.angle_beta   90.00
_cell.angle_gamma   90.00
#
_symmetry.space_group_name_H-M   'P 1'
#
loop_
_entity.id
_entity.type
_entity.pdbx_description
1 polymer ?
#
loop_
_entity_poly.entity_id
_entity_poly.type
_entity_poly.pdbx_seq_one_letter_code
_entity_poly.pdbx_strand_id
1 'polypeptide(L)'
;MQTDPTPLDDRLKRMVNLKVPGIDIMHGELKMRMLEAEAELTEAQRIEEENDYSDAMESMERKYWEGYFDALVLCYGLTYDISFAIAERDNADEATR
;
A
#
# COMPACT_ATOMS: atom_id res chain seq x y z
N MET A 1 4.96 3.97 22.82
CA MET A 1 4.02 3.89 21.69
C MET A 1 3.29 5.23 21.65
N GLN A 2 3.48 5.99 20.58
CA GLN A 2 2.80 7.29 20.44
C GLN A 2 1.31 7.03 20.24
N THR A 3 0.48 7.60 21.11
CA THR A 3 -0.98 7.35 21.18
C THR A 3 -1.80 8.36 20.40
N ASP A 4 -1.15 9.41 19.89
CA ASP A 4 -1.81 10.44 19.09
C ASP A 4 -1.92 9.97 17.64
N PRO A 5 -3.11 10.05 17.02
CA PRO A 5 -3.27 9.68 15.63
C PRO A 5 -2.43 10.61 14.76
N THR A 6 -1.60 10.02 13.90
CA THR A 6 -0.88 10.77 12.86
C THR A 6 -1.90 11.53 12.01
N PRO A 7 -1.74 12.85 11.80
CA PRO A 7 -2.66 13.62 10.97
C PRO A 7 -2.76 13.02 9.57
N LEU A 8 -3.99 12.72 9.14
CA LEU A 8 -4.26 12.20 7.79
C LEU A 8 -3.88 13.25 6.74
N ASP A 9 -3.29 12.82 5.62
CA ASP A 9 -2.99 13.71 4.49
C ASP A 9 -4.25 14.46 3.99
N ASP A 10 -4.09 15.73 3.60
CA ASP A 10 -5.21 16.58 3.20
C ASP A 10 -5.93 16.07 1.94
N ARG A 11 -5.25 15.36 1.04
CA ARG A 11 -5.89 14.70 -0.11
C ARG A 11 -6.83 13.60 0.36
N LEU A 12 -6.41 12.77 1.30
CA LEU A 12 -7.21 11.68 1.86
C LEU A 12 -8.39 12.21 2.68
N LYS A 13 -8.18 13.26 3.48
CA LYS A 13 -9.27 13.96 4.18
C LYS A 13 -10.36 14.44 3.22
N ARG A 14 -9.98 14.99 2.06
CA ARG A 14 -10.96 15.41 1.03
C ARG A 14 -11.76 14.23 0.48
N MET A 15 -11.12 13.08 0.22
CA MET A 15 -11.82 11.88 -0.26
C MET A 15 -12.84 11.37 0.77
N VAL A 16 -12.48 11.38 2.05
CA VAL A 16 -13.42 11.06 3.14
C VAL A 16 -14.60 12.03 3.15
N ASN A 17 -14.36 13.33 3.04
CA ASN A 17 -15.41 14.34 2.99
C ASN A 17 -16.33 14.21 1.76
N LEU A 18 -15.81 13.67 0.65
CA LEU A 18 -16.57 13.35 -0.56
C LEU A 18 -17.32 12.02 -0.46
N LYS A 19 -17.29 11.34 0.69
CA LYS A 19 -17.94 10.04 0.93
C LYS A 19 -17.45 8.93 -0.01
N VAL A 20 -16.21 9.01 -0.47
CA VAL A 20 -15.57 7.89 -1.19
C VAL A 20 -15.47 6.71 -0.21
N PRO A 21 -15.83 5.48 -0.62
CA PRO A 21 -15.69 4.30 0.23
C PRO A 21 -14.24 4.14 0.74
N GLY A 22 -14.09 3.81 2.02
CA GLY A 22 -12.77 3.70 2.64
C GLY A 22 -11.85 2.69 1.94
N ILE A 23 -12.43 1.59 1.42
CA ILE A 23 -11.71 0.57 0.67
C ILE A 23 -11.12 1.12 -0.64
N ASP A 24 -11.84 2.01 -1.33
CA ASP A 24 -11.38 2.64 -2.57
C ASP A 24 -10.30 3.70 -2.30
N ILE A 25 -10.43 4.43 -1.18
CA ILE A 25 -9.39 5.35 -0.71
C ILE A 25 -8.11 4.56 -0.43
N MET A 26 -8.20 3.45 0.32
CA MET A 26 -7.05 2.58 0.61
C MET A 26 -6.46 1.99 -0.67
N HIS A 27 -7.30 1.54 -1.60
CA HIS A 27 -6.86 0.98 -2.87
C HIS A 27 -5.99 1.97 -3.67
N GLY A 28 -6.43 3.22 -3.80
CA GLY A 28 -5.66 4.27 -4.47
C GLY A 28 -4.39 4.65 -3.70
N GLU A 29 -4.46 4.67 -2.38
CA GLU A 29 -3.36 5.11 -1.51
C GLU A 29 -2.23 4.08 -1.42
N LEU A 30 -2.57 2.80 -1.48
CA LEU A 30 -1.61 1.70 -1.58
C LEU A 30 -0.86 1.73 -2.91
N LYS A 31 -1.52 2.05 -4.04
CA LYS A 31 -0.83 2.23 -5.33
C LYS A 31 0.26 3.30 -5.27
N MET A 32 -0.03 4.43 -4.63
CA MET A 32 0.94 5.52 -4.50
C MET A 32 2.15 5.07 -3.67
N ARG A 33 1.90 4.41 -2.53
CA ARG A 33 2.96 3.84 -1.68
C ARG A 33 3.79 2.78 -2.38
N MET A 34 3.15 1.93 -3.19
CA MET A 34 3.85 0.92 -3.97
C MET A 34 4.78 1.57 -4.99
N LEU A 35 4.33 2.61 -5.69
CA LEU A 35 5.17 3.36 -6.63
C LEU A 35 6.38 3.99 -5.94
N GLU A 36 6.18 4.60 -4.77
CA GLU A 36 7.27 5.17 -3.96
C GLU A 36 8.25 4.07 -3.51
N ALA A 37 7.73 2.97 -2.95
CA ALA A 37 8.55 1.85 -2.47
C ALA A 37 9.32 1.14 -3.60
N GLU A 38 8.74 1.03 -4.80
CA GLU A 38 9.40 0.47 -5.98
C GLU A 38 10.59 1.35 -6.41
N ALA A 39 10.42 2.68 -6.36
CA ALA A 39 11.51 3.61 -6.66
C ALA A 39 12.66 3.49 -5.65
N GLU A 40 12.34 3.43 -4.34
CA GLU A 40 13.34 3.24 -3.28
C GLU A 40 14.04 1.88 -3.39
N LEU A 41 13.29 0.81 -3.68
CA LEU A 41 13.87 -0.53 -3.91
C LEU A 41 14.82 -0.53 -5.11
N THR A 42 14.43 0.11 -6.20
CA THR A 42 15.26 0.22 -7.42
C THR A 42 16.56 0.98 -7.12
N GLU A 43 16.47 2.07 -6.35
CA GLU A 43 17.65 2.83 -5.96
C GLU A 43 18.55 2.05 -4.99
N ALA A 44 17.97 1.35 -4.01
CA ALA A 44 18.72 0.49 -3.10
C ALA A 44 19.44 -0.65 -3.84
N GLN A 45 18.81 -1.23 -4.86
CA GLN A 45 19.44 -2.22 -5.76
C GLN A 45 20.63 -1.60 -6.51
N ARG A 46 20.45 -0.41 -7.09
CA ARG A 46 21.50 0.30 -7.83
C ARG A 46 22.72 0.59 -6.95
N ILE A 47 22.50 1.07 -5.73
CA ILE A 47 23.57 1.38 -4.76
C ILE A 47 24.33 0.09 -4.40
N GLU A 48 23.61 -0.97 -4.04
CA GLU A 48 24.21 -2.26 -3.67
C GLU A 48 25.05 -2.85 -4.82
N GLU A 49 24.55 -2.74 -6.06
CA GLU A 49 25.26 -3.15 -7.28
C GLU A 49 26.52 -2.32 -7.54
N GLU A 50 26.44 -0.99 -7.39
CA GLU A 50 27.58 -0.08 -7.60
C GLU A 50 28.70 -0.30 -6.58
N ASN A 51 28.35 -0.73 -5.37
CA ASN A 51 29.30 -1.06 -4.31
C ASN A 51 29.74 -2.53 -4.31
N ASP A 52 29.49 -3.27 -5.40
CA ASP A 52 29.89 -4.67 -5.60
C ASP A 52 29.47 -5.57 -4.42
N TYR A 53 28.28 -5.31 -3.86
CA TYR A 53 27.70 -6.05 -2.72
C TYR A 53 28.61 -6.11 -1.48
N SER A 54 29.51 -5.14 -1.32
CA SER A 54 30.55 -5.17 -0.28
C SER A 54 30.08 -4.64 1.08
N ASP A 55 28.96 -3.91 1.14
CA ASP A 55 28.39 -3.37 2.38
C ASP A 55 27.07 -4.08 2.78
N ALA A 56 27.12 -4.77 3.92
CA ALA A 56 25.97 -5.47 4.46
C ALA A 56 24.82 -4.53 4.87
N MET A 57 25.08 -3.25 5.14
CA MET A 57 24.04 -2.27 5.44
C MET A 57 23.18 -1.96 4.22
N GLU A 58 23.78 -1.90 3.03
CA GLU A 58 23.08 -1.65 1.78
C GLU A 58 22.22 -2.85 1.38
N SER A 59 22.72 -4.07 1.62
CA SER A 59 21.92 -5.29 1.49
C SER A 59 20.70 -5.32 2.42
N MET A 60 20.82 -4.76 3.63
CA MET A 60 19.70 -4.68 4.57
C MET A 60 18.67 -3.64 4.12
N GLU A 61 19.12 -2.49 3.62
CA GLU A 61 18.24 -1.45 3.07
C GLU A 61 17.42 -1.99 1.88
N ARG A 62 18.08 -2.67 0.93
CA ARG A 62 17.37 -3.31 -0.19
C ARG A 62 16.32 -4.31 0.29
N LYS A 63 16.67 -5.18 1.24
CA LYS A 63 15.73 -6.17 1.80
C LYS A 63 14.58 -5.54 2.56
N TYR A 64 14.80 -4.41 3.22
CA TYR A 64 13.74 -3.65 3.87
C TYR A 64 12.73 -3.17 2.85
N TRP A 65 13.18 -2.52 1.77
CA TRP A 65 12.30 -2.03 0.71
C TRP A 65 11.59 -3.16 -0.04
N GLU A 66 12.26 -4.28 -0.27
CA GLU A 66 11.67 -5.50 -0.85
C GLU A 66 10.50 -6.00 0.01
N GLY A 67 10.74 -6.20 1.31
CA GLY A 67 9.70 -6.67 2.23
C GLY A 67 8.56 -5.66 2.43
N TYR A 68 8.87 -4.36 2.44
CA TYR A 68 7.86 -3.30 2.53
C TYR A 68 6.97 -3.29 1.28
N PHE A 69 7.56 -3.37 0.09
CA PHE A 69 6.81 -3.45 -1.17
C PHE A 69 5.93 -4.69 -1.24
N ASP A 70 6.46 -5.86 -0.87
CA ASP A 70 5.69 -7.12 -0.82
C ASP A 70 4.47 -6.99 0.11
N ALA A 71 4.65 -6.40 1.30
CA ALA A 71 3.55 -6.19 2.23
C ALA A 71 2.47 -5.25 1.67
N LEU A 72 2.88 -4.18 0.96
CA LEU A 72 1.95 -3.27 0.28
C LEU A 72 1.17 -3.99 -0.83
N VAL A 73 1.84 -4.82 -1.64
CA VAL A 73 1.20 -5.64 -2.70
C VAL A 73 0.14 -6.57 -2.10
N LEU A 74 0.46 -7.24 -1.00
CA LEU A 74 -0.49 -8.11 -0.29
C LEU A 74 -1.71 -7.33 0.21
N CYS A 75 -1.48 -6.18 0.85
CA CYS A 75 -2.58 -5.32 1.32
C CYS A 75 -3.43 -4.81 0.16
N TYR A 76 -2.79 -4.45 -0.95
CA TYR A 76 -3.47 -4.00 -2.16
C TYR A 76 -4.35 -5.10 -2.75
N GLY A 77 -3.85 -6.34 -2.84
CA GLY A 77 -4.64 -7.50 -3.25
C GLY A 77 -5.88 -7.71 -2.37
N LEU A 78 -5.72 -7.62 -1.03
CA LEU A 78 -6.84 -7.71 -0.10
C LEU A 78 -7.92 -6.65 -0.34
N THR A 79 -7.55 -5.46 -0.82
CA THR A 79 -8.58 -4.45 -1.17
C THR A 79 -9.48 -4.92 -2.30
N TYR A 80 -8.95 -5.63 -3.29
CA TYR A 80 -9.76 -6.21 -4.37
C TYR A 80 -10.67 -7.32 -3.84
N ASP A 81 -10.10 -8.28 -3.09
CA ASP A 81 -10.86 -9.42 -2.56
C ASP A 81 -12.05 -8.95 -1.71
N ILE A 82 -11.81 -7.95 -0.85
CA ILE A 82 -12.86 -7.35 -0.02
C ILE A 82 -13.90 -6.64 -0.89
N SER A 83 -13.49 -5.85 -1.88
CA SER A 83 -14.41 -5.16 -2.78
C SER A 83 -15.30 -6.14 -3.56
N PHE A 84 -14.74 -7.25 -4.03
CA PHE A 84 -15.53 -8.30 -4.71
C PHE A 84 -16.50 -8.98 -3.76
N ALA A 85 -16.07 -9.36 -2.55
CA ALA A 85 -16.94 -9.97 -1.55
C ALA A 85 -18.11 -9.05 -1.13
N ILE A 86 -17.86 -7.74 -1.04
CA ILE A 86 -18.90 -6.74 -0.78
C ILE A 86 -19.92 -6.72 -1.93
N ALA A 87 -19.44 -6.68 -3.18
CA ALA A 87 -20.31 -6.68 -4.35
C ALA A 87 -21.16 -7.96 -4.44
N GLU A 88 -20.58 -9.13 -4.16
CA GLU A 88 -21.30 -10.40 -4.11
C GLU A 88 -22.43 -10.40 -3.07
N ARG A 89 -22.14 -9.91 -1.85
CA ARG A 89 -23.15 -9.74 -0.80
C ARG A 89 -24.28 -8.82 -1.24
N ASP A 90 -23.94 -7.65 -1.78
CA ASP A 90 -24.94 -6.64 -2.15
C ASP A 90 -25.86 -7.17 -3.27
N ASN A 91 -25.32 -7.89 -4.25
CA ASN A 91 -26.10 -8.56 -5.29
C ASN A 91 -27.03 -9.65 -4.73
N ALA A 92 -26.58 -10.41 -3.73
CA ALA A 92 -27.41 -11.43 -3.07
C ALA A 92 -28.57 -10.82 -2.27
N ASP A 93 -28.31 -9.70 -1.59
CA ASP A 93 -29.33 -8.95 -0.86
C ASP A 93 -30.39 -8.38 -1.81
N GLU A 94 -29.99 -7.90 -2.99
CA GLU A 94 -30.92 -7.44 -4.04
C GLU A 94 -31.78 -8.57 -4.60
N ALA A 95 -31.21 -9.77 -4.80
CA ALA A 95 -31.95 -10.92 -5.29
C ALA A 95 -33.00 -11.46 -4.30
N THR A 96 -32.88 -11.09 -3.01
CA THR A 96 -33.76 -11.56 -1.93
C THR A 96 -34.83 -10.51 -1.54
N ARG A 97 -34.79 -9.31 -2.13
CA ARG A 97 -35.80 -8.24 -1.95
C ARG A 97 -36.89 -8.31 -3.01
#